data_AF-A0AA95M642-F1
#
_entry.id   AF-A0AA95M642-F1
#
_cell.length_a   1.000
_cell.length_b   1.000
_cell.length_c   1.000
_cell.angle_alpha   90.00
_cell.angle_beta   90.00
_cell.angle_gamma   90.00
#
_symmetry.space_group_name_H-M   'P 1'
#
loop_
_entity.id
_entity.type
_entity.pdbx_description
1 polymer ?
#
loop_
_entity_poly.entity_id
_entity_poly.type
_entity_poly.pdbx_seq_one_letter_code
_entity_poly.pdbx_strand_id
1 'polypeptide(L)'
;MVSGKGWFDLTTKQVDLLDDADIAILAVRLQGNKIYYIDFKELRKLMTTDIMLKNPNEGEHWKLYVWEKYIKVQGHDKEFHIEPELVTV
;
A
#
# COMPACT_ATOMS: atom_id res chain seq x y z
N MET A 1 -14.89 -12.66 0.97
CA MET A 1 -13.69 -12.05 0.35
C MET A 1 -13.96 -10.58 0.19
N VAL A 2 -13.20 -9.72 0.87
CA VAL A 2 -13.47 -8.28 0.95
C VAL A 2 -12.65 -7.64 -0.19
N SER A 3 -13.26 -7.37 -1.35
CA SER A 3 -12.56 -6.81 -2.51
C SER A 3 -12.47 -5.28 -2.39
N GLY A 4 -11.26 -4.75 -2.13
CA GLY A 4 -10.99 -3.32 -2.26
C GLY A 4 -11.24 -2.81 -3.69
N LYS A 5 -11.25 -1.49 -3.88
CA LYS A 5 -11.35 -0.87 -5.21
C LYS A 5 -10.09 -1.06 -6.06
N GLY A 6 -9.02 -1.57 -5.47
CA GLY A 6 -7.79 -2.00 -6.11
C GLY A 6 -6.87 -2.68 -5.10
N TRP A 7 -5.73 -3.17 -5.58
CA TRP A 7 -4.66 -3.70 -4.73
C TRP A 7 -3.32 -3.55 -5.43
N PHE A 8 -2.26 -3.56 -4.65
CA PHE A 8 -0.88 -3.62 -5.13
C PHE A 8 -0.03 -4.40 -4.12
N ASP A 9 1.09 -4.92 -4.60
CA ASP A 9 2.08 -5.61 -3.78
C ASP A 9 3.36 -4.77 -3.67
N LEU A 10 4.01 -4.84 -2.51
CA LEU A 10 5.35 -4.29 -2.31
C LEU A 10 6.29 -5.45 -1.95
N THR A 11 7.27 -5.70 -2.81
CA THR A 11 8.33 -6.67 -2.57
C THR A 11 9.31 -6.15 -1.52
N THR A 12 10.05 -7.05 -0.87
CA THR A 12 11.11 -6.67 0.09
C THR A 12 12.11 -5.68 -0.52
N LYS A 13 12.56 -5.89 -1.75
CA LYS A 13 13.47 -4.95 -2.45
C LYS A 13 12.90 -3.54 -2.61
N GLN A 14 11.59 -3.41 -2.86
CA GLN A 14 10.94 -2.10 -2.96
C GLN A 14 10.81 -1.47 -1.57
N VAL A 15 10.47 -2.27 -0.55
CA VAL A 15 10.39 -1.80 0.84
C VAL A 15 11.76 -1.31 1.32
N ASP A 16 12.84 -2.06 1.07
CA ASP A 16 14.20 -1.67 1.45
C ASP A 16 14.59 -0.33 0.81
N LEU A 17 14.33 -0.18 -0.49
CA LEU A 17 14.60 1.08 -1.21
C LEU A 17 13.84 2.28 -0.60
N LEU A 18 12.59 2.06 -0.20
CA LEU A 18 11.74 3.11 0.38
C LEU A 18 12.08 3.36 1.86
N ASP A 19 12.59 2.35 2.58
CA ASP A 19 13.06 2.44 3.96
C ASP A 19 14.36 3.26 4.07
N ASP A 20 15.21 3.23 3.03
CA ASP A 20 16.45 4.01 2.98
C ASP A 20 16.25 5.49 2.61
N ALA A 21 15.11 5.86 2.01
CA ALA A 21 14.85 7.23 1.59
C ALA A 21 14.49 8.16 2.77
N ASP A 22 14.95 9.42 2.74
CA ASP A 22 14.55 10.45 3.72
C ASP A 22 13.04 10.74 3.66
N ILE A 23 12.49 10.82 2.43
CA ILE A 23 11.07 11.00 2.14
C ILE A 23 10.67 9.96 1.10
N ALA A 24 9.61 9.21 1.39
CA ALA A 24 9.07 8.19 0.50
C ALA A 24 7.55 8.35 0.38
N ILE A 25 7.08 8.66 -0.84
CA ILE A 25 5.66 8.84 -1.14
C ILE A 25 5.24 7.80 -2.19
N LEU A 26 4.17 7.05 -1.91
CA LEU A 26 3.52 6.21 -2.91
C LEU A 26 2.35 6.98 -3.51
N ALA A 27 2.33 7.09 -4.84
CA ALA A 27 1.18 7.62 -5.58
C ALA A 27 0.40 6.46 -6.20
N VAL A 28 -0.80 6.19 -5.70
CA VAL A 28 -1.66 5.12 -6.21
C VAL A 28 -2.85 5.73 -6.94
N ARG A 29 -3.00 5.45 -8.23
CA ARG A 29 -4.14 5.90 -9.03
C ARG A 29 -5.18 4.79 -9.14
N LEU A 30 -6.41 5.09 -8.74
CA LEU A 30 -7.58 4.24 -9.00
C LEU A 30 -8.50 4.88 -10.05
N GLN A 31 -9.50 4.11 -10.50
CA GLN A 31 -10.53 4.62 -11.41
C GLN A 31 -11.23 5.87 -10.85
N GLY A 32 -11.69 6.75 -11.74
CA GLY A 32 -12.40 7.99 -11.38
C GLY A 32 -11.49 9.16 -11.00
N ASN A 33 -10.28 9.22 -11.58
CA ASN A 33 -9.30 10.31 -11.37
C ASN A 33 -8.94 10.57 -9.90
N LYS A 34 -8.94 9.51 -9.08
CA LYS A 34 -8.54 9.55 -7.68
C LYS A 34 -7.08 9.12 -7.57
N ILE A 35 -6.24 9.97 -6.98
CA ILE A 35 -4.85 9.64 -6.64
C ILE A 35 -4.70 9.69 -5.13
N TYR A 36 -4.16 8.62 -4.56
CA TYR A 36 -3.82 8.52 -3.15
C TYR A 36 -2.31 8.78 -3.01
N TYR A 37 -1.94 9.83 -2.29
CA TYR A 37 -0.55 10.14 -1.94
C TYR A 37 -0.29 9.65 -0.52
N ILE A 38 0.45 8.55 -0.40
CA ILE A 38 0.64 7.85 0.87
C ILE A 38 2.05 8.13 1.37
N ASP A 39 2.16 8.63 2.60
CA ASP A 39 3.43 8.58 3.33
C ASP A 39 3.79 7.12 3.59
N PHE A 40 4.83 6.65 2.90
CA PHE A 40 5.26 5.27 3.02
C PHE A 40 5.78 4.96 4.43
N LYS A 41 6.47 5.89 5.10
CA LYS A 41 7.06 5.64 6.42
C LYS A 41 5.99 5.40 7.47
N GLU A 42 4.84 6.07 7.34
CA GLU A 42 3.68 5.83 8.20
C GLU A 42 2.98 4.51 7.86
N LEU A 43 2.79 4.21 6.57
CA LEU A 43 2.19 2.94 6.14
C LEU A 43 3.05 1.72 6.53
N ARG A 44 4.37 1.86 6.43
CA ARG A 44 5.39 0.84 6.73
C ARG A 44 5.25 0.26 8.14
N LYS A 45 4.77 1.05 9.10
CA LYS A 45 4.52 0.64 10.49
C LYS A 45 3.49 -0.49 10.61
N LEU A 46 2.66 -0.70 9.59
CA LEU A 46 1.66 -1.76 9.52
C LEU A 46 2.14 -3.01 8.75
N MET A 47 3.33 -2.96 8.14
CA MET A 47 3.88 -4.01 7.28
C MET A 47 4.86 -4.89 8.07
N THR A 48 4.33 -5.71 8.97
CA THR A 48 5.17 -6.58 9.82
C THR A 48 5.60 -7.85 9.07
N THR A 49 6.71 -8.48 9.49
CA THR A 49 7.25 -9.65 8.78
C THR A 49 6.41 -10.92 8.95
N ASP A 50 5.61 -11.01 10.00
CA ASP A 50 4.71 -12.14 10.27
C ASP A 50 3.51 -12.21 9.31
N ILE A 51 3.13 -11.08 8.70
CA ILE A 51 2.07 -10.99 7.69
C ILE A 51 2.62 -10.97 6.25
N MET A 52 3.94 -11.17 6.09
CA MET A 52 4.59 -11.20 4.79
C MET A 52 4.17 -12.46 4.03
N LEU A 53 3.83 -12.28 2.76
CA LEU A 53 3.47 -13.35 1.85
C LEU A 53 4.69 -13.81 1.06
N LYS A 54 4.66 -15.06 0.59
CA LYS A 54 5.68 -15.62 -0.29
C LYS A 54 5.04 -16.46 -1.38
N ASN A 55 5.36 -16.17 -2.63
CA ASN A 55 4.95 -17.00 -3.75
C ASN A 55 6.04 -17.03 -4.86
N PRO A 56 5.92 -17.92 -5.87
CA PRO A 56 6.95 -18.06 -6.90
C PRO A 56 7.12 -16.86 -7.84
N ASN A 57 6.10 -16.00 -7.98
CA ASN A 57 6.11 -14.90 -8.95
C ASN A 57 6.68 -13.62 -8.35
N GLU A 58 6.09 -13.17 -7.24
CA GLU A 58 6.45 -11.92 -6.57
C GLU A 58 7.56 -12.10 -5.52
N GLY A 59 7.83 -13.34 -5.08
CA GLY A 59 8.75 -13.61 -3.98
C GLY A 59 8.16 -13.18 -2.64
N GLU A 60 8.99 -12.64 -1.74
CA GLU A 60 8.57 -12.09 -0.45
C GLU A 60 7.99 -10.68 -0.62
N HIS A 61 6.75 -10.49 -0.20
CA HIS A 61 6.02 -9.25 -0.41
C HIS A 61 4.92 -9.03 0.62
N TRP A 62 4.45 -7.79 0.70
CA TRP A 62 3.21 -7.44 1.38
C TRP A 62 2.15 -7.10 0.35
N LYS A 63 0.92 -7.54 0.62
CA LYS A 63 -0.26 -7.22 -0.20
C LYS A 63 -1.08 -6.13 0.45
N LEU A 64 -1.37 -5.08 -0.30
CA LEU A 64 -2.12 -3.92 0.16
C LEU A 64 -3.41 -3.77 -0.63
N TYR A 65 -4.53 -3.69 0.08
CA TYR A 65 -5.85 -3.42 -0.50
C TYR A 65 -6.20 -1.96 -0.34
N VAL A 66 -6.64 -1.33 -1.43
CA VAL A 66 -7.00 0.09 -1.45
C VAL A 66 -8.52 0.23 -1.46
N TRP A 67 -9.04 0.92 -0.45
CA TRP A 67 -10.45 1.26 -0.28
C TRP A 67 -10.65 2.76 -0.51
N GLU A 68 -11.90 3.22 -0.50
CA GLU A 68 -12.19 4.64 -0.78
C GLU A 68 -11.58 5.62 0.23
N LYS A 69 -11.40 5.18 1.47
CA LYS A 69 -10.98 6.03 2.60
C LYS A 69 -9.86 5.43 3.44
N TYR A 70 -9.32 4.28 3.03
CA TYR A 70 -8.26 3.61 3.76
C TYR A 70 -7.51 2.60 2.89
N ILE A 71 -6.33 2.22 3.36
CA ILE A 71 -5.54 1.10 2.87
C ILE A 71 -5.48 0.03 3.96
N LYS A 72 -5.57 -1.24 3.56
CA LYS A 72 -5.45 -2.37 4.48
C LYS A 72 -4.31 -3.28 4.03
N VAL A 73 -3.31 -3.45 4.88
CA VAL A 73 -2.27 -4.47 4.68
C VAL A 73 -2.89 -5.83 5.01
N GLN A 74 -2.77 -6.78 4.09
CA GLN A 74 -3.32 -8.12 4.29
C GLN A 74 -2.72 -8.75 5.56
N GLY A 75 -3.58 -9.33 6.40
CA GLY A 75 -3.18 -9.95 7.66
C GLY A 75 -3.05 -8.99 8.85
N HIS A 76 -3.13 -7.67 8.61
CA HIS A 76 -3.13 -6.67 9.68
C HIS A 76 -4.56 -6.19 10.00
N ASP A 77 -4.89 -6.01 11.28
CA ASP A 77 -6.24 -5.61 11.69
C ASP A 77 -6.52 -4.11 11.51
N LYS A 78 -5.50 -3.26 11.72
CA LYS A 78 -5.63 -1.80 11.56
C LYS A 78 -5.78 -1.38 10.10
N GLU A 79 -6.55 -0.31 9.92
CA GLU A 79 -6.71 0.41 8.65
C GLU A 79 -5.79 1.64 8.64
N PHE A 80 -5.20 1.93 7.48
CA PHE A 80 -4.46 3.16 7.23
C PHE A 80 -5.39 4.17 6.55
N HIS A 81 -5.96 5.11 7.31
CA HIS A 81 -6.91 6.08 6.76
C HIS A 81 -6.21 7.08 5.84
N ILE A 82 -6.80 7.29 4.66
CA ILE A 82 -6.30 8.20 3.63
C ILE A 82 -7.44 8.65 2.72
N GLU A 83 -7.40 9.89 2.27
CA GLU A 83 -8.34 10.42 1.29
C GLU A 83 -7.63 10.66 -0.04
N PRO A 84 -8.28 10.37 -1.19
CA PRO A 84 -7.68 10.64 -2.48
C PRO A 84 -7.84 12.10 -2.87
N GLU A 85 -6.86 12.60 -3.61
CA GLU A 85 -7.01 13.83 -4.38
C GLU A 85 -7.77 13.55 -5.67
N LEU A 86 -8.74 14.42 -5.98
CA LEU A 86 -9.46 14.41 -7.24
C LEU A 86 -8.70 15.26 -8.25
N VAL A 87 -8.18 14.61 -9.30
CA VAL A 87 -7.53 15.33 -10.39
C VAL A 87 -8.59 15.69 -11.42
N THR A 88 -8.95 16.97 -11.49
CA THR A 88 -9.71 17.52 -12.62
C THR A 88 -8.79 17.60 -13.83
N VAL A 89 -9.16 16.90 -14.89
CA VAL A 89 -8.54 17.06 -16.23
C VAL A 89 -9.18 18.26 -16.90
#